data_AF-A0A3M1CN87-F1
#
_entry.id   AF-A0A3M1CN87-F1
#
_cell.length_a   1.000
_cell.length_b   1.000
_cell.length_c   1.000
_cell.angle_alpha   90.00
_cell.angle_beta   90.00
_cell.angle_gamma   90.00
#
_symmetry.space_group_name_H-M   'P 1'
#
loop_
_entity.id
_entity.type
_entity.pdbx_description
1 polymer ?
#
loop_
_entity_poly.entity_id
_entity_poly.type
_entity_poly.pdbx_seq_one_letter_code
_entity_poly.pdbx_strand_id
1 'polypeptide(L)'
;MADYSRLLEDCHVVRLLRPYVGGKRAELKSTPKVYFIDNGIRNLLFGGVAPFDRRADRGVLLENLVFSELLKAINPLLDHLHYWRSKSGAEVDFVLTHRGRLLACEVKAGDFRQHLTRSARSFIGIYQPDKFLVVHDGEKGSTTIGGTEVRFTDIFALSREVEEFLAD
;
A
#
# COMPACT_ATOMS: atom_id res chain seq x y z
N MET A 1 -22.95 11.47 -2.99
CA MET A 1 -21.51 11.31 -2.66
C MET A 1 -20.80 10.30 -3.56
N ALA A 2 -21.39 9.12 -3.83
CA ALA A 2 -20.80 8.12 -4.73
C ALA A 2 -20.50 8.66 -6.14
N ASP A 3 -21.28 9.63 -6.61
CA ASP A 3 -21.18 10.15 -7.99
C ASP A 3 -19.94 11.03 -8.20
N TYR A 4 -19.54 11.84 -7.22
CA TYR A 4 -18.37 12.72 -7.37
C TYR A 4 -17.05 11.97 -7.30
N SER A 5 -16.92 10.98 -6.41
CA SER A 5 -15.70 10.16 -6.33
C SER A 5 -15.50 9.31 -7.59
N ARG A 6 -16.61 8.81 -8.17
CA ARG A 6 -16.57 8.10 -9.46
C ARG A 6 -16.19 9.04 -10.59
N LEU A 7 -16.76 10.24 -10.65
CA LEU A 7 -16.39 11.24 -11.64
C LEU A 7 -14.88 11.57 -11.58
N LEU A 8 -14.32 11.75 -10.38
CA LEU A 8 -12.88 11.99 -10.21
C LEU A 8 -12.02 10.79 -10.60
N GLU A 9 -12.53 9.56 -10.42
CA GLU A 9 -11.87 8.33 -10.87
C GLU A 9 -11.90 8.21 -12.41
N ASP A 10 -13.05 8.48 -13.04
CA ASP A 10 -13.23 8.50 -14.49
C ASP A 10 -12.39 9.60 -15.17
N CYS A 11 -12.18 10.73 -14.46
CA CYS A 11 -11.28 11.80 -14.90
C CYS A 11 -9.80 11.52 -14.63
N HIS A 12 -9.43 10.33 -14.11
CA HIS A 12 -8.05 9.97 -13.76
C HIS A 12 -7.36 10.95 -12.80
N VAL A 13 -8.12 11.56 -11.89
CA VAL A 13 -7.58 12.40 -10.81
C VAL A 13 -7.26 11.56 -9.58
N VAL A 14 -8.16 10.63 -9.25
CA VAL A 14 -8.05 9.73 -8.11
C VAL A 14 -8.27 8.28 -8.53
N ARG A 15 -7.96 7.36 -7.63
CA ARG A 15 -8.32 5.95 -7.72
C ARG A 15 -8.97 5.49 -6.43
N LEU A 16 -10.00 4.66 -6.57
CA LEU A 16 -10.69 4.02 -5.45
C LEU A 16 -10.06 2.66 -5.19
N LEU A 17 -9.18 2.60 -4.19
CA LEU A 17 -8.56 1.36 -3.75
C LEU A 17 -9.56 0.54 -2.93
N ARG A 18 -9.94 -0.61 -3.46
CA ARG A 18 -10.95 -1.50 -2.86
C ARG A 18 -10.31 -2.44 -1.82
N PRO A 19 -11.09 -2.92 -0.83
CA PRO A 19 -10.59 -3.90 0.12
C PRO A 19 -10.30 -5.24 -0.57
N TYR A 20 -9.21 -5.89 -0.15
CA TYR A 20 -8.82 -7.24 -0.53
C TYR A 20 -9.74 -8.24 0.18
N VAL A 21 -10.46 -9.03 -0.61
CA VAL A 21 -11.37 -10.06 -0.12
C VAL A 21 -10.79 -11.43 -0.43
N GLY A 22 -10.05 -12.00 0.51
CA GLY A 22 -9.52 -13.36 0.37
C GLY A 22 -10.55 -14.42 0.79
N GLY A 23 -11.12 -15.13 -0.20
CA GLY A 23 -11.95 -16.31 0.00
C GLY A 23 -13.38 -16.08 0.54
N LYS A 24 -14.13 -17.18 0.77
CA LYS A 24 -15.57 -17.19 1.09
C LYS A 24 -15.99 -16.58 2.44
N ARG A 25 -15.05 -16.11 3.28
CA ARG A 25 -15.34 -15.66 4.67
C ARG A 25 -15.07 -14.18 4.96
N ALA A 26 -14.72 -13.37 3.96
CA ALA A 26 -14.34 -11.98 4.18
C ALA A 26 -15.22 -10.98 3.39
N GLU A 27 -16.55 -11.09 3.50
CA GLU A 27 -17.40 -9.94 3.16
C GLU A 27 -17.29 -8.87 4.27
N LEU A 28 -16.24 -8.06 4.19
CA LEU A 28 -16.27 -6.72 4.78
C LEU A 28 -16.74 -5.75 3.69
N LYS A 29 -17.88 -5.11 3.92
CA LYS A 29 -18.28 -3.89 3.19
C LYS A 29 -17.42 -2.72 3.70
N SER A 30 -16.11 -2.75 3.45
CA SER A 30 -15.25 -1.61 3.74
C SER A 30 -15.33 -0.59 2.61
N THR A 31 -15.43 0.68 2.96
CA THR A 31 -15.42 1.79 2.00
C THR A 31 -14.08 1.80 1.25
N PRO A 32 -14.07 1.97 -0.09
CA PRO A 32 -12.81 2.17 -0.82
C PRO A 32 -12.01 3.34 -0.24
N LYS A 33 -10.68 3.19 -0.18
CA LYS A 33 -9.77 4.30 0.10
C LYS A 33 -9.60 5.13 -1.18
N VAL A 34 -9.42 6.44 -1.03
CA VAL A 34 -9.20 7.36 -2.16
C VAL A 34 -7.73 7.75 -2.18
N TYR A 35 -7.06 7.51 -3.30
CA TYR A 35 -5.70 7.97 -3.52
C TYR A 35 -5.65 8.84 -4.77
N PHE A 36 -4.81 9.88 -4.73
CA PHE A 36 -4.50 10.67 -5.92
C PHE A 36 -3.53 9.90 -6.80
N ILE A 37 -3.72 10.00 -8.11
CA ILE A 37 -2.76 9.45 -9.09
C ILE A 37 -1.47 10.28 -9.12
N ASP A 38 -1.58 11.59 -8.81
CA ASP A 38 -0.46 12.53 -8.81
C ASP A 38 -0.35 13.27 -7.47
N ASN A 39 0.82 13.18 -6.83
CA ASN A 39 1.09 13.83 -5.56
C ASN A 39 1.18 15.36 -5.65
N GLY A 40 1.53 15.92 -6.81
CA GLY A 40 1.52 17.35 -7.07
C GLY A 40 0.10 17.91 -7.01
N ILE A 41 -0.86 17.26 -7.68
CA ILE A 41 -2.29 17.62 -7.60
C ILE A 41 -2.78 17.53 -6.16
N ARG A 42 -2.47 16.41 -5.48
CA ARG A 42 -2.80 16.22 -4.06
C ARG A 42 -2.23 17.35 -3.19
N ASN A 43 -0.97 17.71 -3.38
CA ASN A 43 -0.30 18.76 -2.60
C ASN A 43 -0.90 20.14 -2.85
N LEU A 44 -1.23 20.45 -4.12
CA LEU A 44 -1.89 21.71 -4.46
C LEU A 44 -3.23 21.86 -3.73
N LEU A 45 -3.99 20.77 -3.58
CA LEU A 45 -5.30 20.77 -2.93
C LEU A 45 -5.24 20.73 -1.39
N PHE A 46 -4.22 20.09 -0.80
CA PHE A 46 -4.15 19.79 0.64
C PHE A 46 -2.97 20.44 1.38
N GLY A 47 -2.63 21.69 1.05
CA GLY A 47 -1.73 22.50 1.90
C GLY A 47 -0.33 22.76 1.35
N GLY A 48 -0.16 22.71 0.03
CA GLY A 48 0.98 23.30 -0.67
C GLY A 48 2.22 22.41 -0.77
N VAL A 49 3.37 23.03 -1.07
CA VAL A 49 4.65 22.36 -1.40
C VAL A 49 5.70 22.52 -0.30
N ALA A 50 5.26 22.58 0.96
CA ALA A 50 6.18 22.65 2.09
C ALA A 50 7.15 21.44 2.11
N PRO A 51 8.40 21.63 2.57
CA PRO A 51 9.37 20.54 2.74
C PRO A 51 8.81 19.37 3.56
N PHE A 52 9.09 18.14 3.13
CA PHE A 52 8.47 16.90 3.66
C PHE A 52 8.59 16.76 5.19
N ASP A 53 9.74 17.12 5.76
CA ASP A 53 10.06 17.09 7.18
C ASP A 53 9.17 18.02 8.04
N ARG A 54 8.62 19.08 7.43
CA ARG A 54 7.80 20.09 8.10
C ARG A 54 6.30 19.87 7.92
N ARG A 55 5.90 18.78 7.27
CA ARG A 55 4.51 18.48 6.96
C ARG A 55 3.82 17.72 8.07
N ALA A 56 2.65 18.19 8.48
CA ALA A 56 1.79 17.46 9.42
C ALA A 56 1.18 16.19 8.80
N ASP A 57 1.03 16.15 7.48
CA ASP A 57 0.43 15.07 6.71
C ASP A 57 1.46 14.13 6.05
N ARG A 58 2.72 14.12 6.53
CA ARG A 58 3.83 13.35 5.96
C ARG A 58 3.51 11.86 5.75
N GLY A 59 2.79 11.24 6.69
CA GLY A 59 2.41 9.83 6.59
C GLY A 59 1.45 9.59 5.43
N VAL A 60 0.38 10.40 5.34
CA VAL A 60 -0.61 10.32 4.26
C VAL A 60 0.02 10.64 2.90
N LEU A 61 0.94 11.60 2.85
CA LEU A 61 1.67 11.94 1.63
C LEU A 61 2.57 10.79 1.17
N LEU A 62 3.31 10.16 2.10
CA LEU A 62 4.15 9.00 1.78
C LEU A 62 3.32 7.81 1.33
N GLU A 63 2.19 7.55 2.00
CA GLU A 63 1.26 6.49 1.60
C GLU A 63 0.72 6.71 0.18
N ASN A 64 0.35 7.94 -0.18
CA ASN A 64 -0.10 8.27 -1.54
C ASN A 64 1.04 8.18 -2.57
N LEU A 65 2.28 8.49 -2.17
CA LEU A 65 3.46 8.29 -3.01
C LEU A 65 3.68 6.79 -3.30
N VAL A 66 3.67 5.95 -2.27
CA VAL A 66 3.77 4.49 -2.41
C VAL A 66 2.65 3.95 -3.30
N PHE A 67 1.40 4.39 -3.09
CA PHE A 67 0.29 4.02 -3.97
C PHE A 67 0.59 4.36 -5.44
N SER A 68 1.07 5.57 -5.71
CA SER A 68 1.34 6.04 -7.07
C SER A 68 2.45 5.22 -7.74
N GLU A 69 3.49 4.86 -7.00
CA GLU A 69 4.58 4.01 -7.51
C GLU A 69 4.11 2.58 -7.76
N LEU A 70 3.34 1.99 -6.85
CA LEU A 70 2.72 0.67 -7.06
C LEU A 70 1.80 0.68 -8.28
N LEU A 71 1.00 1.73 -8.45
CA LEU A 71 0.10 1.86 -9.59
C LEU A 71 0.84 1.92 -10.94
N LYS A 72 2.02 2.56 -10.98
CA LYS A 72 2.85 2.64 -12.19
C LYS A 72 3.51 1.30 -12.53
N ALA A 73 3.84 0.49 -11.51
CA ALA A 73 4.56 -0.77 -11.70
C ALA A 73 3.67 -1.91 -12.20
N ILE A 74 2.36 -1.85 -11.93
CA ILE A 74 1.45 -2.97 -12.22
C ILE A 74 0.92 -2.97 -13.65
N ASN A 75 0.67 -4.17 -14.18
CA ASN A 75 -0.13 -4.39 -15.37
C ASN A 75 -1.59 -4.63 -14.96
N PRO A 76 -2.53 -3.71 -15.23
CA PRO A 76 -3.91 -3.80 -14.76
C PRO A 76 -4.70 -5.00 -15.34
N LEU A 77 -4.17 -5.69 -16.37
CA LEU A 77 -4.77 -6.90 -16.92
C LEU A 77 -4.40 -8.17 -16.15
N LEU A 78 -3.28 -8.14 -15.41
CA LEU A 78 -2.73 -9.31 -14.70
C LEU A 78 -2.69 -9.10 -13.18
N ASP A 79 -2.68 -7.84 -12.75
CA ASP A 79 -2.33 -7.44 -11.41
C ASP A 79 -3.48 -6.67 -10.77
N HIS A 80 -3.67 -6.90 -9.47
CA HIS A 80 -4.71 -6.21 -8.71
C HIS A 80 -4.15 -5.64 -7.43
N LEU A 81 -4.31 -4.33 -7.26
CA LEU A 81 -3.93 -3.61 -6.06
C LEU A 81 -5.16 -3.34 -5.20
N HIS A 82 -5.05 -3.67 -3.92
CA HIS A 82 -6.07 -3.52 -2.90
C HIS A 82 -5.46 -3.00 -1.60
N TYR A 83 -6.26 -2.72 -0.58
CA TYR A 83 -5.81 -2.66 0.82
C TYR A 83 -6.46 -3.79 1.60
N TRP A 84 -5.96 -4.16 2.78
CA TRP A 84 -6.64 -5.17 3.60
C TRP A 84 -7.06 -4.61 4.95
N ARG A 85 -8.25 -5.01 5.41
CA ARG A 85 -8.74 -4.69 6.75
C ARG A 85 -9.47 -5.88 7.37
N SER A 86 -9.11 -6.21 8.61
CA SER A 86 -9.76 -7.28 9.37
C SER A 86 -11.04 -6.79 10.07
N LYS A 87 -11.87 -7.75 10.52
CA LYS A 87 -13.04 -7.49 11.39
C LYS A 87 -12.66 -6.80 12.71
N SER A 88 -11.46 -7.06 13.22
CA SER A 88 -10.94 -6.46 14.45
C SER A 88 -10.26 -5.10 14.21
N GLY A 89 -10.30 -4.57 12.98
CA GLY A 89 -9.73 -3.27 12.64
C GLY A 89 -8.23 -3.27 12.36
N ALA A 90 -7.57 -4.43 12.23
CA ALA A 90 -6.19 -4.48 11.74
C ALA A 90 -6.16 -4.14 10.25
N GLU A 91 -5.12 -3.42 9.81
CA GLU A 91 -5.06 -2.88 8.45
C GLU A 91 -3.67 -3.06 7.84
N VAL A 92 -3.62 -3.38 6.55
CA VAL A 92 -2.43 -3.37 5.70
C VAL A 92 -2.72 -2.45 4.52
N ASP A 93 -1.81 -1.50 4.27
CA ASP A 93 -2.04 -0.38 3.35
C ASP A 93 -2.24 -0.85 1.92
N PHE A 94 -1.41 -1.77 1.45
CA PHE A 94 -1.51 -2.32 0.10
C PHE A 94 -1.33 -3.84 0.06
N VAL A 95 -2.12 -4.47 -0.82
CA VAL A 95 -2.04 -5.89 -1.16
C VAL A 95 -2.09 -6.00 -2.68
N LEU A 96 -1.00 -6.45 -3.26
CA LEU A 96 -0.82 -6.73 -4.68
C LEU A 96 -0.99 -8.23 -4.93
N THR A 97 -1.86 -8.58 -5.86
CA THR A 97 -2.02 -9.96 -6.35
C THR A 97 -1.46 -10.06 -7.76
N HIS A 98 -0.57 -11.03 -8.00
CA HIS A 98 0.02 -11.33 -9.31
C HIS A 98 0.03 -12.84 -9.52
N ARG A 99 -0.67 -13.36 -10.54
CA ARG A 99 -0.68 -14.80 -10.88
C ARG A 99 -0.89 -15.77 -9.70
N GLY A 100 -1.72 -15.38 -8.74
CA GLY A 100 -2.01 -16.17 -7.53
C GLY A 100 -1.01 -16.00 -6.38
N ARG A 101 0.07 -15.23 -6.59
CA ARG A 101 1.03 -14.80 -5.58
C ARG A 101 0.58 -13.50 -4.93
N LEU A 102 1.02 -13.27 -3.70
CA LEU A 102 0.65 -12.11 -2.90
C LEU A 102 1.88 -11.36 -2.41
N LEU A 103 1.88 -10.05 -2.68
CA LEU A 103 2.77 -9.09 -2.05
C LEU A 103 1.93 -8.14 -1.20
N ALA A 104 2.30 -7.97 0.06
CA ALA A 104 1.69 -6.98 0.95
C ALA A 104 2.68 -5.87 1.28
N CYS A 105 2.17 -4.67 1.56
CA CYS A 105 3.00 -3.51 1.85
C CYS A 105 2.36 -2.66 2.96
N GLU A 106 3.18 -2.26 3.93
CA GLU A 106 2.83 -1.33 5.01
C GLU A 106 3.75 -0.11 4.93
N VAL A 107 3.20 1.08 5.08
CA VAL A 107 3.93 2.35 4.98
C VAL A 107 4.11 2.96 6.37
N LYS A 108 5.34 3.38 6.69
CA LYS A 108 5.68 4.04 7.96
C LYS A 108 6.49 5.30 7.70
N ALA A 109 6.05 6.41 8.29
CA ALA A 109 6.75 7.69 8.20
C ALA A 109 7.29 8.10 9.59
N GLY A 110 8.45 8.77 9.60
CA GLY A 110 9.14 9.18 10.82
C GLY A 110 9.89 8.01 11.47
N ASP A 111 10.35 8.19 12.71
CA ASP A 111 11.24 7.27 13.44
C ASP A 111 10.67 5.85 13.64
N PHE A 112 10.72 5.05 12.57
CA PHE A 112 10.32 3.66 12.57
C PHE A 112 11.51 2.79 12.94
N ARG A 113 11.37 2.04 14.03
CA ARG A 113 12.27 0.94 14.35
C ARG A 113 11.83 -0.28 13.56
N GLN A 114 12.76 -1.05 12.99
CA GLN A 114 12.48 -2.24 12.15
C GLN A 114 11.70 -3.34 12.92
N HIS A 115 10.39 -3.16 13.09
CA HIS A 115 9.53 -4.12 13.76
C HIS A 115 8.20 -4.24 13.02
N LEU A 116 7.73 -5.47 12.84
CA LEU A 116 6.39 -5.67 12.29
C LEU A 116 5.31 -5.21 13.27
N THR A 117 4.28 -4.60 12.71
CA THR A 117 3.08 -4.28 13.46
C THR A 117 2.27 -5.53 13.77
N ARG A 118 1.31 -5.42 14.69
CA ARG A 118 0.33 -6.48 14.94
C ARG A 118 -0.51 -6.77 13.69
N SER A 119 -0.80 -5.74 12.90
CA SER A 119 -1.56 -5.87 11.65
C SER A 119 -0.80 -6.67 10.60
N ALA A 120 0.48 -6.37 10.39
CA ALA A 120 1.35 -7.15 9.49
C ALA A 120 1.41 -8.63 9.91
N ARG A 121 1.65 -8.91 11.19
CA ARG A 121 1.66 -10.29 11.70
C ARG A 121 0.32 -10.99 11.50
N SER A 122 -0.79 -10.29 11.73
CA SER A 122 -2.13 -10.83 11.51
C SER A 122 -2.37 -11.16 10.04
N PHE A 123 -1.94 -10.30 9.11
CA PHE A 123 -2.09 -10.53 7.68
C PHE A 123 -1.25 -11.73 7.23
N ILE A 124 0.03 -11.76 7.62
CA ILE A 124 0.95 -12.86 7.30
C ILE A 124 0.40 -14.20 7.80
N GLY A 125 -0.13 -14.24 9.03
CA GLY A 125 -0.71 -15.46 9.59
C GLY A 125 -1.98 -15.96 8.89
N ILE A 126 -2.74 -15.06 8.24
CA ILE A 126 -3.99 -15.42 7.55
C ILE A 126 -3.75 -15.79 6.08
N TYR A 127 -2.91 -15.03 5.39
CA TYR A 127 -2.77 -15.11 3.93
C TYR A 127 -1.43 -15.65 3.45
N GLN A 128 -0.41 -15.73 4.33
CA GLN A 128 0.93 -16.24 4.02
C GLN A 128 1.46 -15.68 2.68
N PRO A 129 1.57 -14.35 2.52
CA PRO A 129 2.03 -13.76 1.27
C PRO A 129 3.46 -14.19 0.96
N ASP A 130 3.84 -14.21 -0.31
CA ASP A 130 5.20 -14.49 -0.73
C ASP A 130 6.17 -13.44 -0.18
N LYS A 131 5.79 -12.15 -0.29
CA LYS A 131 6.60 -11.01 0.13
C LYS A 131 5.77 -10.00 0.94
N PHE A 132 6.34 -9.46 2.01
CA PHE A 132 5.77 -8.38 2.82
C PHE A 132 6.77 -7.23 2.93
N LEU A 133 6.43 -6.09 2.35
CA LEU A 133 7.23 -4.89 2.38
C LEU A 133 6.83 -3.99 3.55
N VAL A 134 7.81 -3.40 4.22
CA VAL A 134 7.62 -2.25 5.09
C VAL A 134 8.40 -1.10 4.49
N VAL A 135 7.71 -0.09 3.96
CA VAL A 135 8.32 1.09 3.36
C VAL A 135 8.47 2.17 4.41
N HIS A 136 9.70 2.61 4.66
CA HIS A 136 10.02 3.64 5.64
C HIS A 136 11.29 4.43 5.29
N ASP A 137 11.64 5.43 6.11
CA ASP A 137 12.77 6.36 5.94
C ASP A 137 14.03 5.99 6.75
N GLY A 138 14.10 4.75 7.26
CA GLY A 138 15.15 4.27 8.14
C GLY A 138 16.09 3.25 7.48
N GLU A 139 16.82 2.51 8.31
CA GLU A 139 17.73 1.47 7.82
C GLU A 139 16.98 0.36 7.08
N LYS A 140 17.57 -0.16 6.01
CA LYS A 140 17.03 -1.30 5.27
C LYS A 140 17.34 -2.61 5.98
N GLY A 141 16.55 -3.64 5.73
CA GLY A 141 16.74 -4.94 6.37
C GLY A 141 15.81 -6.01 5.82
N SER A 142 16.00 -7.24 6.28
CA SER A 142 15.14 -8.36 5.89
C SER A 142 15.02 -9.40 6.98
N THR A 143 13.89 -10.10 7.01
CA THR A 143 13.65 -11.25 7.87
C THR A 143 12.65 -12.20 7.19
N THR A 144 12.38 -13.35 7.81
CA THR A 144 11.41 -14.32 7.31
C THR A 144 10.46 -14.70 8.45
N ILE A 145 9.15 -14.66 8.18
CA ILE A 145 8.12 -15.00 9.17
C ILE A 145 7.09 -15.91 8.53
N GLY A 146 6.96 -17.13 9.04
CA GLY A 146 5.95 -18.08 8.55
C GLY A 146 6.09 -18.44 7.07
N GLY A 147 7.32 -18.38 6.52
CA GLY A 147 7.60 -18.60 5.09
C GLY A 147 7.51 -17.34 4.23
N THR A 148 6.92 -16.25 4.73
CA THR A 148 6.88 -14.94 4.05
C THR A 148 8.23 -14.24 4.16
N GLU A 149 8.76 -13.77 3.02
CA GLU A 149 9.89 -12.87 2.98
C GLU A 149 9.45 -11.46 3.44
N VAL A 150 10.08 -10.92 4.46
CA VAL A 150 9.78 -9.57 4.98
C VAL A 150 10.96 -8.64 4.67
N ARG A 151 10.71 -7.57 3.93
CA ARG A 151 11.73 -6.57 3.56
C ARG A 151 11.38 -5.21 4.16
N PHE A 152 12.35 -4.65 4.89
CA PHE A 152 12.34 -3.26 5.34
C PHE A 152 13.09 -2.43 4.31
N THR A 153 12.37 -1.57 3.60
CA THR A 153 12.87 -0.87 2.41
C THR A 153 12.47 0.60 2.43
N ASP A 154 13.05 1.39 1.52
CA ASP A 154 12.69 2.79 1.32
C ASP A 154 11.93 2.99 0.01
N ILE A 155 11.41 4.21 -0.17
CA ILE A 155 10.65 4.55 -1.37
C ILE A 155 11.47 4.42 -2.67
N PHE A 156 12.79 4.60 -2.60
CA PHE A 156 13.66 4.55 -3.76
C PHE A 156 13.94 3.13 -4.24
N ALA A 157 13.91 2.15 -3.33
CA ALA A 157 14.07 0.73 -3.66
C ALA A 157 12.72 0.01 -3.88
N LEU A 158 11.59 0.66 -3.63
CA LEU A 158 10.25 0.06 -3.78
C LEU A 158 10.01 -0.51 -5.19
N SER A 159 10.34 0.25 -6.24
CA SER A 159 10.10 -0.19 -7.63
C SER A 159 10.83 -1.51 -7.91
N ARG A 160 12.10 -1.61 -7.52
CA ARG A 160 12.90 -2.82 -7.69
C ARG A 160 12.30 -4.01 -6.94
N GLU A 161 11.89 -3.83 -5.68
CA GLU A 161 11.29 -4.91 -4.88
C GLU A 161 9.99 -5.46 -5.50
N VAL A 162 9.21 -4.57 -6.13
CA VAL A 162 7.95 -4.89 -6.79
C VAL A 162 8.21 -5.53 -8.16
N GLU A 163 9.16 -5.01 -8.94
CA GLU A 163 9.57 -5.59 -10.22
C GLU A 163 10.13 -7.00 -10.05
N GLU A 164 10.96 -7.23 -9.04
CA GLU A 164 11.44 -8.58 -8.68
C GLU A 164 10.27 -9.51 -8.37
N PHE A 165 9.29 -9.05 -7.60
CA PHE A 165 8.10 -9.85 -7.31
C PHE A 165 7.27 -10.14 -8.58
N LEU A 166 7.13 -9.18 -9.50
CA LEU A 166 6.34 -9.35 -10.73
C LEU A 166 7.06 -10.16 -11.82
N ALA A 167 8.38 -10.36 -11.72
CA ALA A 167 9.18 -11.08 -12.70
C ALA A 167 9.09 -12.61 -12.56
N ASP A 168 8.82 -13.09 -11.35
CA ASP A 168 8.72 -14.52 -10.98
C ASP A 168 7.37 -15.16 -11.37
#